data_AF-A0A8J7YKR2-F1
#
_entry.id   AF-A0A8J7YKR2-F1
#
_cell.length_a   1.000
_cell.length_b   1.000
_cell.length_c   1.000
_cell.angle_alpha   90.00
_cell.angle_beta   90.00
_cell.angle_gamma   90.00
#
_symmetry.space_group_name_H-M   'P 1'
#
loop_
_entity.id
_entity.type
_entity.pdbx_description
1 polymer ?
#
loop_
_entity_poly.entity_id
_entity_poly.type
_entity_poly.pdbx_seq_one_letter_code
_entity_poly.pdbx_strand_id
1 'polypeptide(L)'
;MNINWRAVLTGFVVAIALGVFVSWAGPLSETSVYLLALPGLVGGFVAGYMVSGVGNGAVHGALATIVGALALLVALTVGAVLFVGIVPAAAGASVAVLALFVQAIPGGVAGAIGGYMKRRRAPRPMEEPAPR
;
A
#
# COMPACT_ATOMS: atom_id res chain seq x y z
N MET A 1 8.87 -17.51 1.51
CA MET A 1 8.55 -16.17 2.07
C MET A 1 7.30 -16.31 2.91
N ASN A 2 7.33 -15.93 4.18
CA ASN A 2 6.13 -15.91 5.03
C ASN A 2 5.51 -14.51 4.94
N ILE A 3 4.28 -14.43 4.43
CA ILE A 3 3.54 -13.17 4.36
C ILE A 3 3.08 -12.80 5.76
N ASN A 4 3.59 -11.69 6.28
CA ASN A 4 3.12 -11.11 7.53
C ASN A 4 1.87 -10.26 7.25
N TRP A 5 0.70 -10.90 7.32
CA TRP A 5 -0.60 -10.25 7.11
C TRP A 5 -0.85 -9.08 8.06
N ARG A 6 -0.27 -9.07 9.26
CA ARG A 6 -0.38 -7.93 10.17
C ARG A 6 0.27 -6.69 9.58
N ALA A 7 1.42 -6.84 8.91
CA ALA A 7 2.11 -5.72 8.24
C ALA A 7 1.33 -5.19 7.03
N VAL A 8 0.70 -6.09 6.27
CA VAL A 8 -0.13 -5.70 5.13
C VAL A 8 -1.37 -4.93 5.60
N LEU A 9 -2.07 -5.46 6.61
CA LEU A 9 -3.28 -4.85 7.17
C LEU A 9 -3.00 -3.50 7.83
N THR A 10 -1.92 -3.36 8.58
CA THR A 10 -1.57 -2.06 9.18
C THR A 10 -1.23 -1.02 8.12
N GLY A 11 -0.43 -1.38 7.10
CA GLY A 11 -0.13 -0.48 5.99
C GLY A 11 -1.40 -0.02 5.26
N PHE A 12 -2.34 -0.95 5.03
CA PHE A 12 -3.65 -0.64 4.47
C PHE A 12 -4.49 0.30 5.36
N VAL A 13 -4.57 0.04 6.66
CA VAL A 13 -5.31 0.90 7.60
C VAL A 13 -4.71 2.31 7.65
N VAL A 14 -3.38 2.42 7.64
CA VAL A 14 -2.70 3.72 7.58
C VAL A 14 -3.04 4.44 6.27
N ALA A 15 -3.02 3.74 5.13
CA ALA A 15 -3.41 4.33 3.86
C ALA A 15 -4.85 4.84 3.87
N ILE A 16 -5.81 4.08 4.42
CA ILE A 16 -7.20 4.56 4.55
C ILE A 16 -7.26 5.81 5.42
N ALA A 17 -6.67 5.77 6.62
CA ALA A 17 -6.71 6.90 7.54
C ALA A 17 -6.12 8.17 6.91
N LEU A 18 -5.00 8.03 6.20
CA LEU A 18 -4.38 9.15 5.49
C LEU A 18 -5.23 9.63 4.32
N GLY A 19 -5.83 8.71 3.56
CA GLY A 19 -6.71 9.04 2.43
C GLY A 19 -7.95 9.81 2.88
N VAL A 20 -8.59 9.38 3.98
CA VAL A 20 -9.72 10.10 4.59
C VAL A 20 -9.27 11.47 5.07
N PHE A 21 -8.11 11.56 5.73
CA PHE A 21 -7.57 12.83 6.21
C PHE A 21 -7.27 13.81 5.08
N VAL A 22 -6.59 13.36 4.00
CA VAL A 22 -6.31 14.19 2.82
C VAL A 22 -7.60 14.64 2.14
N SER A 23 -8.58 13.74 2.00
CA SER A 23 -9.88 14.08 1.41
C SER A 23 -10.70 15.06 2.26
N TRP A 24 -10.53 15.02 3.58
CA TRP A 24 -11.17 15.96 4.49
C TRP A 24 -10.47 17.33 4.50
N ALA A 25 -9.14 17.34 4.38
CA ALA A 25 -8.33 18.56 4.45
C ALA A 25 -8.43 19.45 3.20
N GLY A 26 -8.85 18.92 2.04
CA GLY A 26 -9.00 19.71 0.83
C GLY A 26 -9.88 19.05 -0.23
N PRO A 27 -10.56 19.85 -1.09
CA PRO A 27 -11.39 19.32 -2.16
C PRO A 27 -10.55 18.53 -3.17
N LEU A 28 -10.97 17.30 -3.43
CA LEU A 28 -10.31 16.37 -4.38
C LEU A 28 -10.18 16.96 -5.79
N SER A 29 -11.02 17.94 -6.15
CA SER A 29 -11.02 18.64 -7.44
C SER A 29 -9.81 19.55 -7.68
N GLU A 30 -9.13 20.00 -6.62
CA GLU A 30 -7.93 20.85 -6.72
C GLU A 30 -6.64 20.09 -6.34
N THR A 31 -6.79 18.84 -5.92
CA THR A 31 -5.72 18.04 -5.36
C THR A 31 -4.89 17.43 -6.47
N SER A 32 -3.60 17.76 -6.55
CA SER A 32 -2.70 17.18 -7.55
C SER A 32 -2.68 15.65 -7.42
N VAL A 33 -2.58 14.93 -8.55
CA VAL A 33 -2.46 13.45 -8.60
C VAL A 33 -1.41 12.91 -7.61
N TYR A 34 -0.39 13.71 -7.29
CA TYR A 34 0.64 13.40 -6.31
C TYR A 34 0.14 13.28 -4.86
N LEU A 35 -0.78 14.15 -4.44
CA LEU A 35 -1.36 14.10 -3.09
C LEU A 35 -2.22 12.85 -2.90
N LEU A 36 -2.88 12.38 -3.94
CA LEU A 36 -3.66 11.14 -3.93
C LEU A 36 -2.77 9.88 -3.91
N ALA A 37 -1.50 10.00 -4.31
CA ALA A 37 -0.53 8.91 -4.21
C ALA A 37 0.06 8.76 -2.79
N LEU A 38 0.02 9.81 -1.97
CA LEU A 38 0.61 9.81 -0.62
C LEU A 38 0.07 8.70 0.29
N PRO A 39 -1.25 8.45 0.38
CA PRO A 39 -1.78 7.39 1.23
C PRO A 39 -1.22 6.02 0.88
N GLY A 40 -1.13 5.69 -0.42
CA GLY A 40 -0.56 4.43 -0.90
C GLY A 40 0.93 4.31 -0.64
N LEU A 41 1.70 5.39 -0.83
CA LEU A 41 3.13 5.42 -0.53
C LEU A 41 3.40 5.24 0.96
N VAL A 42 2.69 5.96 1.82
CA VAL A 42 2.86 5.88 3.28
C VAL A 42 2.42 4.51 3.79
N GLY A 43 1.29 3.99 3.33
CA GLY A 43 0.82 2.65 3.68
C GLY A 43 1.80 1.56 3.24
N GLY A 44 2.30 1.64 2.01
CA GLY A 44 3.32 0.72 1.48
C GLY A 44 4.62 0.77 2.28
N PHE A 45 5.09 1.98 2.64
CA PHE A 45 6.25 2.17 3.51
C PHE A 45 6.04 1.55 4.90
N VAL A 46 4.89 1.78 5.54
CA VAL A 46 4.58 1.24 6.86
C VAL A 46 4.55 -0.30 6.83
N ALA A 47 3.90 -0.89 5.83
CA ALA A 47 3.90 -2.34 5.64
C ALA A 47 5.33 -2.87 5.48
N GLY A 48 6.15 -2.19 4.67
CA GLY A 48 7.55 -2.54 4.47
C GLY A 48 8.39 -2.40 5.73
N TYR A 49 8.22 -1.32 6.49
CA TYR A 49 8.93 -1.05 7.74
C TYR A 49 8.56 -2.04 8.84
N MET A 50 7.39 -2.68 8.78
CA MET A 50 7.05 -3.73 9.74
C MET A 50 7.80 -5.04 9.48
N VAL A 51 8.35 -5.22 8.28
CA VAL A 51 9.20 -6.35 7.91
C VAL A 51 10.67 -5.94 7.80
N SER A 52 11.58 -6.89 8.00
CA SER A 52 13.01 -6.68 7.82
C SER A 52 13.43 -7.07 6.40
N GLY A 53 14.21 -6.20 5.74
CA GLY A 53 14.84 -6.47 4.45
C GLY A 53 14.12 -5.86 3.25
N VAL A 54 14.90 -5.51 2.23
CA VAL A 54 14.44 -4.79 1.03
C VAL A 54 13.41 -5.62 0.24
N GLY A 55 13.71 -6.89 -0.05
CA GLY A 55 12.83 -7.78 -0.83
C GLY A 55 11.51 -8.08 -0.11
N ASN A 56 11.58 -8.40 1.19
CA ASN A 56 10.37 -8.59 1.99
C ASN A 56 9.55 -7.32 2.10
N GLY A 57 10.20 -6.17 2.34
CA GLY A 57 9.53 -4.88 2.40
C GLY A 57 8.81 -4.54 1.10
N ALA A 58 9.44 -4.79 -0.05
CA ALA A 58 8.85 -4.54 -1.36
C ALA A 58 7.55 -5.32 -1.58
N VAL A 59 7.56 -6.62 -1.27
CA VAL A 59 6.38 -7.46 -1.48
C VAL A 59 5.24 -7.08 -0.53
N HIS A 60 5.55 -6.77 0.74
CA HIS A 60 4.50 -6.37 1.68
C HIS A 60 3.92 -4.98 1.37
N GLY A 61 4.75 -4.05 0.90
CA GLY A 61 4.29 -2.73 0.45
C GLY A 61 3.41 -2.81 -0.80
N ALA A 62 3.81 -3.62 -1.78
CA ALA A 62 2.99 -3.89 -2.97
C ALA A 62 1.66 -4.56 -2.61
N LEU A 63 1.68 -5.58 -1.74
CA LEU A 63 0.46 -6.25 -1.26
C LEU A 63 -0.46 -5.30 -0.51
N ALA A 64 0.05 -4.47 0.40
CA ALA A 64 -0.76 -3.49 1.12
C ALA A 64 -1.47 -2.53 0.17
N THR A 65 -0.79 -2.13 -0.90
CA THR A 65 -1.36 -1.23 -1.92
C THR A 65 -2.41 -1.92 -2.77
N ILE A 66 -2.15 -3.14 -3.25
CA ILE A 66 -3.11 -3.92 -4.05
C ILE A 66 -4.36 -4.23 -3.22
N VAL A 67 -4.20 -4.68 -1.97
CA VAL A 67 -5.33 -4.98 -1.08
C VAL A 67 -6.18 -3.74 -0.85
N GLY A 68 -5.55 -2.58 -0.63
CA GLY A 68 -6.27 -1.34 -0.44
C GLY A 68 -6.99 -0.85 -1.69
N ALA A 69 -6.32 -0.92 -2.84
CA ALA A 69 -6.90 -0.54 -4.11
C ALA A 69 -8.04 -1.48 -4.53
N LEU A 70 -7.96 -2.78 -4.23
CA LEU A 70 -9.06 -3.73 -4.44
C LEU A 70 -10.27 -3.40 -3.56
N ALA A 71 -10.06 -3.11 -2.27
CA ALA A 71 -11.16 -2.74 -1.38
C ALA A 71 -11.87 -1.48 -1.87
N LEU A 72 -11.10 -0.47 -2.29
CA LEU A 72 -11.65 0.76 -2.86
C LEU A 72 -12.37 0.50 -4.18
N LEU A 73 -11.79 -0.31 -5.06
CA LEU A 73 -12.38 -0.67 -6.34
C LEU A 73 -13.75 -1.33 -6.13
N VAL A 74 -13.87 -2.30 -5.23
CA VAL A 74 -15.16 -2.95 -4.91
C VAL A 74 -16.18 -1.92 -4.44
N ALA A 75 -15.80 -1.03 -3.52
CA ALA A 75 -16.71 0.01 -3.01
C ALA A 75 -17.18 0.96 -4.13
N LEU A 76 -16.25 1.42 -4.98
CA LEU A 76 -16.54 2.30 -6.11
C LEU A 76 -17.38 1.61 -7.18
N THR A 77 -17.10 0.33 -7.48
CA THR A 77 -17.89 -0.44 -8.45
C THR A 77 -19.31 -0.65 -7.95
N VAL A 78 -19.51 -0.99 -6.66
CA VAL A 78 -20.85 -1.11 -6.08
C VAL A 78 -21.58 0.23 -6.17
N GLY A 79 -20.94 1.34 -5.79
CA GLY A 79 -21.52 2.67 -5.96
C GLY A 79 -21.88 2.98 -7.42
N ALA A 80 -20.97 2.70 -8.35
CA ALA A 80 -21.21 2.93 -9.78
C ALA A 80 -22.37 2.09 -10.32
N VAL A 81 -22.51 0.83 -9.89
CA VAL A 81 -23.66 -0.01 -10.26
C VAL A 81 -24.97 0.61 -9.78
N LEU A 82 -24.99 1.14 -8.55
CA LEU A 82 -26.19 1.73 -7.94
C LEU A 82 -26.59 3.08 -8.55
N PHE A 83 -25.64 3.92 -8.94
CA PHE A 83 -25.91 5.30 -9.37
C PHE A 83 -25.71 5.57 -10.87
N VAL A 84 -24.89 4.79 -11.56
CA VAL A 84 -24.52 5.00 -12.97
C VAL A 84 -25.03 3.85 -13.86
N GLY A 85 -25.18 2.65 -13.29
CA GLY A 85 -25.65 1.46 -13.97
C GLY A 85 -24.55 0.44 -14.27
N ILE A 86 -24.96 -0.79 -14.58
CA ILE A 86 -24.07 -1.95 -14.61
C ILE A 86 -23.01 -1.91 -15.73
N VAL A 87 -23.39 -1.44 -16.93
CA VAL A 87 -22.48 -1.38 -18.09
C VAL A 87 -21.31 -0.41 -17.86
N PRO A 88 -21.54 0.88 -17.53
CA PRO A 88 -20.43 1.79 -17.24
C PRO A 88 -19.63 1.39 -16.00
N ALA A 89 -20.26 0.81 -14.99
CA ALA A 89 -19.57 0.29 -13.81
C ALA A 89 -18.61 -0.86 -14.16
N ALA A 90 -19.06 -1.82 -14.96
CA ALA A 90 -18.24 -2.96 -15.40
C ALA A 90 -17.08 -2.51 -16.29
N ALA A 91 -17.30 -1.55 -17.21
CA ALA A 91 -16.26 -0.98 -18.05
C ALA A 91 -15.21 -0.22 -17.22
N GLY A 92 -15.64 0.60 -16.25
CA GLY A 92 -14.71 1.28 -15.34
C GLY A 92 -13.91 0.31 -14.49
N ALA A 93 -14.58 -0.73 -13.96
CA ALA A 93 -13.93 -1.74 -13.13
C ALA A 93 -12.87 -2.54 -13.89
N SER A 94 -13.13 -2.94 -15.14
CA SER A 94 -12.17 -3.70 -15.94
C SER A 94 -10.88 -2.91 -16.21
N VAL A 95 -11.00 -1.62 -16.51
CA VAL A 95 -9.84 -0.72 -16.66
C VAL A 95 -9.10 -0.54 -15.32
N ALA A 96 -9.85 -0.35 -14.23
CA ALA A 96 -9.25 -0.17 -12.91
C ALA A 96 -8.49 -1.40 -12.43
N VAL A 97 -8.95 -2.62 -12.73
CA VAL A 97 -8.21 -3.87 -12.45
C VAL A 97 -6.82 -3.86 -13.08
N LEU A 98 -6.70 -3.39 -14.33
CA LEU A 98 -5.39 -3.27 -14.99
C LEU A 98 -4.51 -2.22 -14.31
N ALA A 99 -5.11 -1.12 -13.86
CA ALA A 99 -4.40 -0.06 -13.14
C ALA A 99 -3.83 -0.51 -11.77
N LEU A 100 -4.39 -1.56 -11.15
CA LEU A 100 -3.90 -2.10 -9.88
C LEU A 100 -2.43 -2.52 -9.97
N PHE A 101 -2.01 -3.14 -11.07
CA PHE A 101 -0.63 -3.58 -11.26
C PHE A 101 0.35 -2.41 -11.31
N VAL A 102 -0.06 -1.32 -11.95
CA VAL A 102 0.75 -0.10 -12.03
C VAL A 102 0.84 0.57 -10.66
N GLN A 103 -0.25 0.61 -9.90
CA GLN A 103 -0.26 1.15 -8.53
C GLN A 103 0.55 0.32 -7.53
N ALA A 104 0.73 -0.98 -7.76
CA ALA A 104 1.56 -1.82 -6.90
C ALA A 104 3.04 -1.40 -6.90
N ILE A 105 3.51 -0.79 -7.99
CA ILE A 105 4.92 -0.36 -8.15
C ILE A 105 5.32 0.67 -7.10
N PRO A 106 4.69 1.85 -6.98
CA PRO A 106 5.07 2.83 -5.96
C PRO A 106 4.93 2.28 -4.54
N GLY A 107 3.90 1.46 -4.27
CA GLY A 107 3.72 0.79 -2.99
C GLY A 107 4.86 -0.17 -2.64
N GLY A 108 5.32 -0.94 -3.63
CA GLY A 108 6.46 -1.83 -3.48
C GLY A 108 7.78 -1.07 -3.30
N VAL A 109 7.99 0.02 -4.03
CA VAL A 109 9.17 0.89 -3.84
C VAL A 109 9.19 1.47 -2.43
N ALA A 110 8.07 2.04 -1.97
CA ALA A 110 7.94 2.58 -0.62
C ALA A 110 8.17 1.49 0.44
N GLY A 111 7.62 0.29 0.25
CA GLY A 111 7.83 -0.84 1.13
C GLY A 111 9.29 -1.32 1.17
N ALA A 112 9.98 -1.32 0.03
CA ALA A 112 11.40 -1.65 -0.05
C ALA A 112 12.25 -0.70 0.80
N ILE A 113 11.93 0.61 0.74
CA ILE A 113 12.59 1.66 1.54
C ILE A 113 12.30 1.44 3.04
N GLY A 114 11.05 1.16 3.40
CA GLY A 114 10.66 0.86 4.79
C GLY A 114 11.42 -0.34 5.36
N GLY A 115 11.44 -1.45 4.63
CA GLY A 115 12.14 -2.67 5.05
C GLY A 115 13.66 -2.50 5.12
N TYR A 116 14.22 -1.66 4.25
CA TYR A 116 15.62 -1.27 4.29
C TYR A 116 15.97 -0.49 5.56
N MET A 117 15.16 0.52 5.90
CA MET A 117 15.35 1.35 7.08
C MET A 117 15.28 0.52 8.36
N LYS A 118 14.34 -0.43 8.45
CA LYS A 118 14.27 -1.34 9.60
C LYS A 118 15.51 -2.24 9.70
N ARG A 119 16.00 -2.79 8.58
CA ARG A 119 17.20 -3.63 8.57
C ARG A 119 18.43 -2.89 9.10
N ARG A 120 18.59 -1.61 8.76
CA ARG A 120 19.70 -0.78 9.26
C ARG A 120 19.64 -0.53 10.77
N ARG A 121 18.45 -0.60 11.38
CA ARG A 121 18.24 -0.37 12.82
C ARG A 121 18.30 -1.65 13.66
N ALA A 122 18.28 -2.82 13.05
CA ALA A 122 18.42 -4.08 13.77
C ALA A 122 19.88 -4.24 14.25
N PRO A 123 20.13 -4.54 15.54
CA PRO A 123 21.46 -4.89 16.02
C PRO A 123 21.99 -6.08 15.21
N ARG A 124 23.25 -6.02 14.78
CA ARG A 124 23.90 -7.21 14.21
C ARG A 124 23.91 -8.28 15.31
N PRO A 125 23.59 -9.55 14.98
CA PRO A 125 23.87 -10.64 15.90
C PRO A 125 25.34 -10.53 16.28
N MET A 126 25.63 -10.37 17.58
CA MET A 126 27.02 -10.46 18.03
C MET A 126 27.46 -11.88 17.71
N GLU A 127 28.42 -12.02 16.80
CA GLU A 127 29.17 -13.27 16.64
C GLU A 127 29.74 -13.59 18.02
N GLU A 128 29.16 -14.62 18.63
CA GLU A 128 29.63 -15.14 19.90
C GLU A 128 31.10 -15.53 19.72
N PRO A 129 32.03 -15.04 20.56
CA PRO A 129 33.44 -15.36 20.42
C PRO A 129 33.60 -16.87 20.47
N ALA A 130 34.23 -17.45 19.45
CA ALA A 130 34.50 -18.87 19.39
C ALA A 130 35.15 -19.34 20.71
N PRO A 131 34.63 -20.42 21.35
CA PRO A 131 35.25 -20.97 22.54
C PRO A 131 36.69 -21.37 22.19
N ARG A 132 37.64 -20.80 22.94
CA ARG A 132 39.08 -21.12 22.83
C ARG A 132 39.37 -22.51 23.38
#